data_AF-A0A1Z3MNN8-F1
#
_entry.id   AF-A0A1Z3MNN8-F1
#
_cell.length_a   1.000
_cell.length_b   1.000
_cell.length_c   1.000
_cell.angle_alpha   90.00
_cell.angle_beta   90.00
_cell.angle_gamma   90.00
#
_symmetry.space_group_name_H-M   'P 1'
#
loop_
_entity.id
_entity.type
_entity.pdbx_description
1 polymer ?
#
loop_
_entity_poly.entity_id
_entity_poly.type
_entity_poly.pdbx_seq_one_letter_code
_entity_poly.pdbx_strand_id
1 'polypeptide(L)'
;MPFHSEEEFEYLEQLLKTALEEWDPEKPRRWLARYGGLDALGLGNGITAQRYKTLLSQAIALTKRKRRVGGSDSLPNFDYPLW
;
A
#
# COMPACT_ATOMS: atom_id res chain seq x y z
N MET A 1 18.53 16.93 -12.67
CA MET A 1 17.88 17.37 -11.42
C MET A 1 16.40 17.48 -11.71
N PRO A 2 15.50 16.66 -11.12
CA PRO A 2 14.09 16.97 -11.24
C PRO A 2 13.82 18.09 -10.22
N PHE A 3 13.72 19.31 -10.74
CA PHE A 3 13.20 20.45 -10.01
C PHE A 3 11.69 20.24 -9.91
N HIS A 4 11.25 19.54 -8.87
CA HIS A 4 9.84 19.64 -8.48
C HIS A 4 9.63 21.11 -8.08
N SER A 5 8.78 21.83 -8.82
CA SER A 5 8.37 23.18 -8.44
C SER A 5 7.78 23.14 -7.03
N GLU A 6 7.89 24.22 -6.25
CA GLU A 6 7.30 24.29 -4.91
C GLU A 6 5.81 23.89 -4.92
N GLU A 7 5.11 24.17 -6.02
CA GLU A 7 3.73 23.76 -6.29
C GLU A 7 3.54 22.24 -6.32
N GLU A 8 4.46 21.48 -6.92
CA GLU A 8 4.40 20.00 -6.93
C GLU A 8 4.63 19.43 -5.54
N PHE A 9 5.50 20.07 -4.75
CA PHE A 9 5.74 19.68 -3.36
C PHE A 9 4.51 19.97 -2.49
N GLU A 10 3.88 21.14 -2.63
CA GLU A 10 2.64 21.48 -1.94
C GLU A 10 1.50 20.54 -2.31
N TYR A 11 1.37 20.22 -3.59
CA TYR A 11 0.36 19.26 -4.07
C TYR A 11 0.59 17.86 -3.48
N LEU A 12 1.84 17.41 -3.43
CA LEU A 12 2.23 16.15 -2.77
C LEU A 12 1.93 16.18 -1.27
N GLU A 13 2.25 17.29 -0.58
CA GLU A 13 1.91 17.44 0.84
C GLU A 13 0.41 17.40 1.09
N GLN A 14 -0.39 18.05 0.25
CA GLN A 14 -1.85 17.99 0.34
C GLN A 14 -2.35 16.56 0.13
N LEU A 15 -1.87 15.87 -0.91
CA LEU A 15 -2.21 14.46 -1.16
C LEU A 15 -1.85 13.57 0.04
N LEU A 16 -0.70 13.81 0.68
CA LEU A 16 -0.30 13.08 1.87
C LEU A 16 -1.21 13.35 3.04
N LYS A 17 -1.58 14.61 3.30
CA LYS A 17 -2.55 14.96 4.35
C LYS A 17 -3.90 14.27 4.10
N THR A 18 -4.42 14.32 2.87
CA THR A 18 -5.66 13.62 2.50
C THR A 18 -5.54 12.11 2.68
N ALA A 19 -4.40 11.52 2.32
CA ALA A 19 -4.15 10.09 2.53
C ALA A 19 -4.09 9.73 4.02
N LEU A 20 -3.57 10.61 4.88
CA LEU A 20 -3.58 10.42 6.34
C LEU A 20 -5.00 10.50 6.91
N GLU A 21 -5.85 11.38 6.38
CA GLU A 21 -7.25 11.53 6.80
C GLU A 21 -8.14 10.37 6.30
N GLU A 22 -7.98 9.94 5.04
CA GLU A 22 -8.70 8.80 4.47
C GLU A 22 -8.15 7.44 4.93
N TRP A 23 -7.14 7.41 5.80
CA TRP A 23 -6.58 6.17 6.30
C TRP A 23 -7.63 5.38 7.11
N ASP A 24 -8.04 4.24 6.55
CA ASP A 24 -8.99 3.32 7.17
C ASP A 24 -8.32 1.93 7.39
N PRO A 25 -8.08 1.53 8.66
CA PRO A 25 -7.46 0.24 8.96
C PRO A 25 -8.37 -0.96 8.61
N GLU A 26 -9.67 -0.77 8.37
CA GLU A 26 -10.57 -1.85 7.91
C GLU A 26 -10.39 -2.15 6.42
N LYS A 27 -9.98 -1.15 5.63
CA LYS A 27 -9.84 -1.25 4.16
C LYS A 27 -8.43 -0.89 3.66
N PRO A 28 -7.37 -1.50 4.19
CA PRO A 28 -5.98 -1.16 3.86
C PRO A 28 -5.64 -1.42 2.38
N ARG A 29 -6.34 -2.36 1.71
CA ARG A 29 -6.17 -2.63 0.27
C ARG A 29 -6.64 -1.46 -0.61
N ARG A 30 -7.79 -0.87 -0.28
CA ARG A 30 -8.38 0.22 -1.06
C ARG A 30 -7.52 1.48 -0.92
N TRP A 31 -7.02 1.72 0.29
CA TRP A 31 -6.08 2.80 0.55
C TRP A 31 -4.76 2.61 -0.22
N LEU A 32 -4.16 1.42 -0.18
CA LEU A 32 -2.94 1.12 -0.95
C LEU A 32 -3.12 1.26 -2.46
N ALA A 33 -4.28 0.90 -3.00
CA ALA A 33 -4.55 1.04 -4.44
C ALA A 33 -4.63 2.51 -4.88
N ARG A 34 -5.10 3.41 -4.00
CA ARG A 34 -5.19 4.85 -4.28
C ARG A 34 -3.88 5.58 -4.02
N TYR A 35 -3.27 5.31 -2.87
CA TYR A 35 -2.18 6.11 -2.36
C TYR A 35 -0.83 5.40 -2.43
N GLY A 36 -0.78 4.07 -2.54
CA GLY A 36 0.46 3.29 -2.44
C GLY A 36 1.53 3.63 -3.48
N GLY A 37 1.17 4.26 -4.59
CA GLY A 37 2.12 4.73 -5.62
C GLY A 37 2.78 6.07 -5.30
N LEU A 38 2.33 6.81 -4.28
CA LEU A 38 2.85 8.15 -3.96
C LEU A 38 4.35 8.11 -3.62
N ASP A 39 4.88 7.01 -3.05
CA ASP A 39 6.31 6.86 -2.71
C ASP A 39 7.23 6.95 -3.93
N ALA A 40 6.73 6.61 -5.12
CA ALA A 40 7.48 6.71 -6.37
C ALA A 40 7.58 8.15 -6.92
N LEU A 41 6.76 9.09 -6.42
CA LEU A 41 6.76 10.49 -6.84
C LEU A 41 7.87 11.33 -6.19
N GLY A 42 8.77 10.71 -5.41
CA GLY A 42 9.88 11.40 -4.80
C GLY A 42 9.49 12.13 -3.51
N LEU A 43 8.87 11.44 -2.56
CA LEU A 43 8.66 12.00 -1.23
C LEU A 43 9.99 12.41 -0.60
N GLY A 44 10.12 13.70 -0.27
CA GLY A 44 11.22 14.22 0.52
C GLY A 44 11.26 13.62 1.93
N ASN A 45 12.27 14.00 2.72
CA ASN A 45 12.42 13.57 4.13
C ASN A 45 11.54 14.37 5.13
N GLY A 46 10.38 14.87 4.68
CA GLY A 46 9.44 15.60 5.53
C GLY A 46 8.79 14.72 6.59
N ILE A 47 8.33 15.32 7.70
CA ILE A 47 7.63 14.61 8.79
C ILE A 47 6.37 13.91 8.26
N THR A 48 5.66 14.56 7.33
CA THR A 48 4.48 14.04 6.61
C THR A 48 4.83 12.79 5.79
N ALA A 49 5.92 12.84 5.04
CA ALA A 49 6.43 11.71 4.27
C ALA A 49 6.78 10.51 5.14
N GLN A 50 7.38 10.76 6.30
CA GLN A 50 7.77 9.70 7.23
C GLN A 50 6.55 9.02 7.87
N ARG A 51 5.52 9.81 8.25
CA ARG A 51 4.22 9.28 8.71
C ARG A 51 3.50 8.49 7.62
N TYR A 52 3.57 8.94 6.38
CA TYR A 52 3.00 8.21 5.26
C TYR A 52 3.71 6.86 5.04
N LYS A 53 5.05 6.82 5.07
CA LYS A 53 5.82 5.58 4.95
C LYS A 53 5.50 4.58 6.07
N THR A 54 5.33 5.04 7.30
CA THR A 54 4.92 4.15 8.40
C THR A 54 3.52 3.57 8.15
N LEU A 55 2.56 4.38 7.70
CA LEU A 55 1.21 3.88 7.34
C LEU A 55 1.23 2.94 6.15
N LEU A 56 2.02 3.23 5.12
CA LEU A 56 2.20 2.34 3.97
C LEU A 56 2.74 0.98 4.42
N SER A 57 3.74 0.96 5.31
CA SER A 57 4.25 -0.28 5.87
C SER A 57 3.20 -1.04 6.68
N GLN A 58 2.37 -0.34 7.46
CA GLN A 58 1.25 -0.93 8.21
C GLN A 58 0.18 -1.50 7.28
N ALA A 59 -0.20 -0.76 6.23
CA ALA A 59 -1.15 -1.22 5.22
C ALA A 59 -0.65 -2.47 4.50
N ILE A 60 0.62 -2.49 4.11
CA ILE A 60 1.26 -3.66 3.50
C ILE A 60 1.27 -4.83 4.48
N ALA A 61 1.57 -4.60 5.76
CA ALA A 61 1.54 -5.65 6.78
C ALA A 61 0.13 -6.23 6.98
N LEU A 62 -0.90 -5.36 7.03
CA LEU A 62 -2.30 -5.77 7.17
C LEU A 62 -2.80 -6.54 5.95
N THR A 63 -2.43 -6.11 4.75
CA THR A 63 -2.80 -6.79 3.50
C THR A 63 -2.06 -8.12 3.31
N LYS A 64 -0.77 -8.19 3.68
CA LYS A 64 0.01 -9.43 3.72
C LYS A 64 -0.52 -10.42 4.76
N ARG A 65 -0.95 -9.96 5.94
CA ARG A 65 -1.56 -10.81 6.98
C ARG A 65 -2.86 -11.49 6.57
N LYS A 66 -3.51 -11.05 5.48
CA LYS A 66 -4.68 -11.74 4.92
C LYS A 66 -4.32 -12.90 3.98
N ARG A 67 -3.03 -13.18 3.75
CA ARG A 67 -2.59 -14.48 3.23
C ARG A 67 -2.66 -15.45 4.40
N ARG A 68 -3.81 -16.10 4.58
CA ARG A 68 -3.95 -17.25 5.49
C ARG A 68 -2.91 -18.28 5.07
N VAL A 69 -1.78 -18.32 5.77
CA VAL A 69 -0.99 -19.54 5.94
C VAL A 69 -1.83 -20.39 6.89
N GLY A 70 -2.78 -21.11 6.32
CA GLY A 70 -3.80 -21.83 7.09
C GLY A 70 -4.89 -22.43 6.20
N GLY A 71 -4.52 -22.80 4.98
CA GLY A 71 -5.33 -23.61 4.09
C GLY A 71 -4.38 -24.61 3.47
N SER A 72 -4.40 -25.82 4.00
CA SER A 72 -3.89 -27.00 3.32
C SER A 72 -4.67 -27.12 2.02
N ASP A 73 -4.21 -26.46 0.95
CA ASP A 73 -4.68 -26.76 -0.39
C ASP A 73 -3.91 -28.00 -0.83
N SER A 74 -4.24 -29.10 -0.14
CA SER A 74 -4.17 -30.41 -0.71
C SER A 74 -4.99 -30.31 -1.98
N LEU A 75 -4.33 -30.14 -3.12
CA LEU A 75 -4.94 -30.38 -4.41
C LEU A 75 -5.72 -31.70 -4.24
N PRO A 76 -7.04 -31.77 -4.50
CA PRO A 76 -7.67 -33.06 -4.60
C PRO A 76 -6.88 -33.81 -5.66
N ASN A 77 -6.19 -34.88 -5.24
CA ASN A 77 -5.59 -35.85 -6.14
C ASN A 77 -6.77 -36.42 -6.95
N PHE A 78 -7.10 -35.77 -8.06
CA PHE A 78 -7.89 -36.36 -9.10
C PHE A 78 -6.96 -37.40 -9.73
N ASP A 79 -7.02 -38.62 -9.22
CA ASP A 79 -6.60 -39.80 -9.97
C ASP A 79 -7.49 -39.86 -11.21
N TYR A 80 -6.99 -39.31 -12.32
CA TYR A 80 -7.58 -39.55 -13.61
C TYR A 80 -7.22 -40.98 -14.03
N PRO A 81 -8.18 -41.91 -14.16
CA PRO A 81 -7.87 -43.19 -14.76
C PRO A 81 -7.53 -42.93 -16.24
N LEU A 82 -6.29 -43.21 -16.61
CA LEU A 82 -5.88 -43.37 -17.99
C LEU A 82 -6.58 -44.62 -18.54
N TRP A 83 -7.66 -44.43 -19.28
CA TRP A 83 -8.21 -45.42 -20.20
C TRP A 83 -8.38 -44.78 -21.58
#